data_AF-A0AAW2TVG7-F1
#
_entry.id   AF-A0AAW2TVG7-F1
#
_cell.length_a   1.000
_cell.length_b   1.000
_cell.length_c   1.000
_cell.angle_alpha   90.00
_cell.angle_beta   90.00
_cell.angle_gamma   90.00
#
_symmetry.space_group_name_H-M   'P 1'
#
loop_
_entity.id
_entity.type
_entity.pdbx_description
1 polymer ?
#
loop_
_entity_poly.entity_id
_entity_poly.type
_entity_poly.pdbx_seq_one_letter_code
_entity_poly.pdbx_strand_id
1 'polypeptide(L)'
;MKADPNKIYTVLHAVNLRTRLNPPLSEYHFGNISRLAIAMPSVGVDGGSELLQKVREAIRAMNGEYVAQLRQGDKHLNFLKERMAQANKGELVTFNFTSLCRFPLYEADFGWGKPIWVGSAGLVYKNLVTLIDTATGDGIEAWINLRKEDMQKFEADLELQEFLSKPKAFGFHNSEIAA
;
A
#
# COMPACT_ATOMS: atom_id res chain seq x y z
N MET A 1 10.20 18.93 6.12
CA MET A 1 10.83 18.61 4.81
C MET A 1 10.34 19.62 3.77
N LYS A 2 11.22 20.23 2.96
CA LYS A 2 10.78 21.10 1.84
C LYS A 2 10.58 20.24 0.58
N ALA A 3 9.47 20.44 -0.12
CA ALA A 3 9.20 19.76 -1.39
C ALA A 3 10.24 20.17 -2.45
N ASP A 4 10.74 19.23 -3.23
CA ASP A 4 11.50 19.55 -4.44
C ASP A 4 10.49 20.01 -5.52
N PRO A 5 10.56 21.25 -6.02
CA PRO A 5 9.61 21.78 -7.00
C PRO A 5 9.65 21.02 -8.34
N ASN A 6 10.72 20.26 -8.61
CA ASN A 6 10.84 19.42 -9.80
C ASN A 6 10.32 17.99 -9.58
N LYS A 7 9.78 17.67 -8.39
CA LYS A 7 9.22 16.37 -8.07
C LYS A 7 7.71 16.44 -7.86
N ILE A 8 7.04 15.45 -8.39
CA ILE A 8 5.64 15.13 -8.15
C ILE A 8 5.60 13.99 -7.15
N TYR A 9 4.96 14.22 -6.00
CA TYR A 9 4.78 13.21 -4.97
C TYR A 9 3.43 12.53 -5.14
N THR A 10 3.43 11.20 -5.16
CA THR A 10 2.22 10.40 -5.31
C THR A 10 2.12 9.33 -4.25
N VAL A 11 0.90 9.12 -3.77
CA VAL A 11 0.54 7.95 -2.97
C VAL A 11 -0.36 7.05 -3.80
N LEU A 12 0.07 5.80 -3.97
CA LEU A 12 -0.70 4.78 -4.66
C LEU A 12 -1.27 3.80 -3.65
N HIS A 13 -2.56 3.51 -3.71
CA HIS A 13 -3.20 2.51 -2.85
C HIS A 13 -3.91 1.46 -3.71
N ALA A 14 -3.57 0.18 -3.53
CA ALA A 14 -4.27 -0.92 -4.22
C ALA A 14 -5.71 -1.06 -3.71
N VAL A 15 -6.68 -1.10 -4.63
CA VAL A 15 -8.11 -1.19 -4.32
C VAL A 15 -8.71 -2.42 -5.00
N ASN A 16 -9.44 -3.23 -4.23
CA ASN A 16 -10.22 -4.35 -4.75
C ASN A 16 -11.40 -3.82 -5.58
N LEU A 17 -11.46 -4.20 -6.86
CA LEU A 17 -12.54 -3.77 -7.75
C LEU A 17 -13.74 -4.73 -7.76
N ARG A 18 -13.64 -5.93 -7.18
CA ARG A 18 -14.72 -6.95 -7.21
C ARG A 18 -16.05 -6.38 -6.71
N THR A 19 -16.02 -5.70 -5.57
CA THR A 19 -17.21 -5.11 -4.93
C THR A 19 -17.64 -3.78 -5.56
N ARG A 20 -16.85 -3.23 -6.49
CA ARG A 20 -17.10 -1.94 -7.17
C ARG A 20 -17.69 -2.10 -8.57
N LEU A 21 -17.81 -3.33 -9.06
CA LEU A 21 -18.44 -3.66 -10.33
C LEU A 21 -19.97 -3.67 -10.21
N ASN A 22 -20.66 -3.52 -11.34
CA ASN A 22 -22.11 -3.69 -11.44
C ASN A 22 -22.45 -4.73 -12.52
N PRO A 23 -22.93 -5.93 -12.17
CA PRO A 23 -23.08 -6.43 -10.79
C PRO A 23 -21.73 -6.66 -10.08
N PRO A 24 -21.68 -6.64 -8.74
CA PRO A 24 -20.47 -7.00 -8.00
C PRO A 24 -20.02 -8.42 -8.31
N LEU A 25 -18.70 -8.64 -8.34
CA LEU A 25 -18.14 -9.98 -8.43
C LEU A 25 -18.06 -10.62 -7.05
N SER A 26 -18.20 -11.94 -7.02
CA SER A 26 -17.92 -12.77 -5.85
C SER A 26 -16.51 -12.51 -5.31
N GLU A 27 -16.34 -12.60 -3.99
CA GLU A 27 -15.02 -12.55 -3.36
C GLU A 27 -14.11 -13.72 -3.81
N TYR A 28 -14.71 -14.85 -4.18
CA TYR A 28 -14.02 -16.05 -4.66
C TYR A 28 -13.59 -15.97 -6.14
N HIS A 29 -13.88 -14.86 -6.84
CA HIS A 29 -13.47 -14.69 -8.23
C HIS A 29 -11.94 -14.61 -8.33
N PHE A 30 -11.31 -15.60 -8.97
CA PHE A 30 -9.86 -15.68 -9.06
C PHE A 30 -9.27 -14.66 -10.05
N GLY A 31 -8.02 -14.24 -9.82
CA GLY A 31 -7.26 -13.35 -10.69
C GLY A 31 -7.10 -11.91 -10.18
N ASN A 32 -6.42 -11.08 -10.99
CA ASN A 32 -6.06 -9.71 -10.63
C ASN A 32 -7.19 -8.73 -10.98
N ILE A 33 -8.10 -8.52 -10.03
CA ILE A 33 -9.23 -7.58 -10.15
C ILE A 33 -9.05 -6.42 -9.16
N SER A 34 -7.99 -5.65 -9.41
CA SER A 34 -7.60 -4.50 -8.60
C SER A 34 -7.09 -3.35 -9.47
N ARG A 35 -7.07 -2.15 -8.88
CA ARG A 35 -6.46 -0.96 -9.47
C ARG A 35 -5.84 -0.08 -8.39
N LEU A 36 -4.93 0.80 -8.78
CA LEU A 36 -4.29 1.75 -7.89
C LEU A 36 -5.10 3.04 -7.84
N ALA A 37 -5.60 3.40 -6.65
CA ALA A 37 -6.02 4.76 -6.35
C ALA A 37 -4.79 5.66 -6.32
N ILE A 38 -4.89 6.87 -6.86
CA ILE A 38 -3.74 7.77 -7.00
C ILE A 38 -4.06 9.09 -6.33
N ALA A 39 -3.35 9.40 -5.25
CA ALA A 39 -3.41 10.68 -4.58
C ALA A 39 -2.15 11.48 -4.88
N MET A 40 -2.32 12.79 -5.09
CA MET A 40 -1.24 13.76 -5.27
C MET A 40 -1.36 14.82 -4.17
N PRO A 41 -0.83 14.55 -2.97
CA PRO A 41 -0.88 15.48 -1.86
C PRO A 41 0.18 16.59 -2.01
N SER A 42 -0.08 17.75 -1.42
CA SER A 42 0.96 18.76 -1.23
C SER A 42 1.91 18.30 -0.12
N VAL A 43 3.22 18.47 -0.30
CA VAL A 43 4.21 18.06 0.71
C VAL A 43 4.42 19.18 1.73
N GLY A 44 4.24 18.87 3.01
CA GLY A 44 4.66 19.72 4.12
C GLY A 44 3.67 20.80 4.57
N VAL A 45 2.38 20.68 4.24
CA VAL A 45 1.39 21.76 4.46
C VAL A 45 0.63 21.60 5.80
N ASP A 46 0.33 20.39 6.28
CA ASP A 46 -0.61 20.24 7.41
C ASP A 46 -0.44 19.04 8.36
N GLY A 47 0.76 18.44 8.45
CA GLY A 47 0.97 17.28 9.33
C GLY A 47 0.28 15.99 8.86
N GLY A 48 -0.22 15.94 7.61
CA GLY A 48 -0.70 14.71 6.97
C GLY A 48 -2.22 14.59 6.87
N SER A 49 -2.99 15.58 7.33
CA SER A 49 -4.45 15.61 7.18
C SER A 49 -4.88 15.69 5.71
N GLU A 50 -4.24 16.55 4.91
CA GLU A 50 -4.48 16.70 3.47
C GLU A 50 -4.14 15.39 2.76
N LEU A 51 -3.02 14.77 3.13
CA LEU A 51 -2.62 13.47 2.60
C LEU A 51 -3.72 12.43 2.84
N LEU A 52 -4.22 12.30 4.07
CA LEU A 52 -5.29 11.37 4.41
C LEU A 52 -6.57 11.67 3.64
N GLN A 53 -6.93 12.95 3.51
CA GLN A 53 -8.08 13.38 2.73
C GLN A 53 -7.95 12.97 1.27
N LYS A 54 -6.83 13.31 0.61
CA LYS A 54 -6.57 13.00 -0.80
C LYS A 54 -6.56 11.50 -1.07
N VAL A 55 -5.98 10.70 -0.18
CA VAL A 55 -5.99 9.23 -0.29
C VAL A 55 -7.42 8.70 -0.19
N ARG A 56 -8.21 9.17 0.79
CA ARG A 56 -9.62 8.76 0.94
C ARG A 56 -10.46 9.14 -0.28
N GLU A 57 -10.28 10.35 -0.79
CA GLU A 57 -10.96 10.84 -2.01
C GLU A 57 -10.60 9.98 -3.21
N ALA A 58 -9.30 9.69 -3.42
CA ALA A 58 -8.83 8.86 -4.52
C ALA A 58 -9.40 7.43 -4.46
N ILE A 59 -9.46 6.80 -3.29
CA ILE A 59 -10.07 5.47 -3.11
C ILE A 59 -11.57 5.50 -3.37
N ARG A 60 -12.28 6.55 -2.91
CA ARG A 60 -13.74 6.70 -3.11
C ARG A 60 -14.10 6.95 -4.57
N ALA A 61 -13.26 7.68 -5.31
CA ALA A 61 -13.45 7.93 -6.73
C ALA A 61 -13.41 6.66 -7.58
N MET A 62 -12.82 5.57 -7.09
CA MET A 62 -12.84 4.25 -7.73
C MET A 62 -14.17 3.52 -7.49
N ASN A 63 -15.25 4.17 -7.90
CA ASN A 63 -16.62 3.68 -7.81
C ASN A 63 -17.06 2.94 -9.09
N GLY A 64 -18.33 2.54 -9.17
CA GLY A 64 -18.87 1.83 -10.32
C GLY A 64 -18.79 2.60 -11.64
N GLU A 65 -18.90 3.93 -11.61
CA GLU A 65 -18.77 4.77 -12.80
C GLU A 65 -17.33 4.74 -13.33
N TYR A 66 -16.34 4.87 -12.45
CA TYR A 66 -14.93 4.73 -12.82
C TYR A 66 -14.67 3.36 -13.46
N VAL A 67 -15.19 2.28 -12.86
CA VAL A 67 -15.02 0.92 -13.40
C VAL A 67 -15.72 0.74 -14.75
N ALA A 68 -16.88 1.36 -14.96
CA ALA A 68 -17.57 1.35 -16.25
C ALA A 68 -16.75 2.08 -17.33
N GLN A 69 -16.14 3.21 -16.99
CA GLN A 69 -15.24 3.94 -17.90
C GLN A 69 -13.97 3.14 -18.22
N LEU A 70 -13.42 2.40 -17.27
CA LEU A 70 -12.25 1.54 -17.52
C LEU A 70 -12.50 0.50 -18.61
N ARG A 71 -13.74 -0.01 -18.75
CA ARG A 71 -14.10 -0.99 -19.79
C ARG A 71 -14.04 -0.41 -21.20
N GLN A 72 -14.03 0.91 -21.34
CA GLN A 72 -13.93 1.60 -22.64
C GLN A 72 -12.47 1.68 -23.15
N GLY A 73 -11.49 1.18 -22.39
CA GLY A 73 -10.12 0.85 -22.86
C GLY A 73 -9.17 2.03 -23.07
N ASP A 74 -9.56 3.01 -23.88
CA ASP A 74 -8.62 3.98 -24.46
C ASP A 74 -8.09 5.01 -23.45
N LYS A 75 -8.96 5.49 -22.56
CA LYS A 75 -8.59 6.50 -21.56
C LYS A 75 -7.56 5.99 -20.57
N HIS A 76 -7.64 4.70 -20.22
CA HIS A 76 -6.75 4.11 -19.22
C HIS A 76 -5.33 3.90 -19.76
N LEU A 77 -5.20 3.44 -21.01
CA LEU A 77 -3.90 3.23 -21.62
C LEU A 77 -3.13 4.54 -21.77
N ASN A 78 -3.80 5.62 -22.16
CA ASN A 78 -3.18 6.94 -22.27
C ASN A 78 -2.72 7.46 -20.90
N PHE A 79 -3.55 7.31 -19.87
CA PHE A 79 -3.18 7.65 -18.49
C PHE A 79 -1.92 6.90 -18.02
N LEU A 80 -1.83 5.59 -18.29
CA LEU A 80 -0.64 4.79 -17.93
C LEU A 80 0.61 5.24 -18.71
N LYS A 81 0.48 5.56 -20.00
CA LYS A 81 1.60 6.05 -20.82
C LYS A 81 2.16 7.37 -20.30
N GLU A 82 1.30 8.33 -19.96
CA GLU A 82 1.73 9.62 -19.40
C GLU A 82 2.48 9.44 -18.07
N ARG A 83 1.98 8.55 -17.21
CA ARG A 83 2.65 8.24 -15.93
C ARG A 83 4.00 7.57 -16.11
N MET A 84 4.10 6.60 -17.02
CA MET A 84 5.38 5.97 -17.36
C MET A 84 6.38 6.99 -17.89
N ALA A 85 5.93 7.97 -18.69
CA ALA A 85 6.78 9.06 -19.17
C ALA A 85 7.29 9.94 -18.02
N GLN A 86 6.43 10.32 -17.06
CA GLN A 86 6.82 11.10 -15.87
C GLN A 86 7.80 10.31 -14.97
N ALA A 87 7.55 9.01 -14.78
CA ALA A 87 8.45 8.14 -14.02
C ALA A 87 9.83 8.05 -14.68
N ASN A 88 9.89 7.89 -16.00
CA ASN A 88 11.15 7.82 -16.76
C ASN A 88 11.98 9.12 -16.71
N LYS A 89 11.34 10.28 -16.53
CA LYS A 89 12.04 11.55 -16.31
C LYS A 89 12.58 11.70 -14.88
N GLY A 90 12.29 10.76 -13.99
CA GLY A 90 12.67 10.83 -12.58
C GLY A 90 11.90 11.89 -11.80
N GLU A 91 10.84 12.46 -12.37
CA GLU A 91 10.03 13.52 -11.77
C GLU A 91 9.05 12.95 -10.72
N LEU A 92 8.82 11.63 -10.72
CA LEU A 92 7.82 11.00 -9.85
C LEU A 92 8.46 10.34 -8.62
N VAL A 93 8.03 10.78 -7.43
CA VAL A 93 8.34 10.13 -6.15
C VAL A 93 7.08 9.44 -5.65
N THR A 94 7.06 8.12 -5.72
CA THR A 94 5.88 7.31 -5.38
C THR A 94 6.06 6.57 -4.05
N PHE A 95 5.00 6.57 -3.25
CA PHE A 95 4.85 5.72 -2.07
C PHE A 95 3.63 4.83 -2.24
N ASN A 96 3.81 3.52 -2.07
CA ASN A 96 2.83 2.50 -2.42
C ASN A 96 2.24 1.87 -1.16
N PHE A 97 0.93 1.64 -1.17
CA PHE A 97 0.20 0.94 -0.13
C PHE A 97 -0.59 -0.21 -0.74
N THR A 98 -0.51 -1.35 -0.10
CA THR A 98 -1.42 -2.47 -0.32
C THR A 98 -1.94 -2.95 1.03
N SER A 99 -3.19 -3.39 1.05
CA SER A 99 -3.83 -3.90 2.27
C SER A 99 -4.29 -5.33 2.03
N LEU A 100 -3.76 -6.22 2.86
CA LEU A 100 -4.23 -7.60 3.02
C LEU A 100 -5.16 -7.72 4.24
N CYS A 101 -5.54 -6.60 4.85
CA CYS A 101 -6.54 -6.57 5.91
C CYS A 101 -7.87 -7.15 5.41
N ARG A 102 -8.55 -7.88 6.28
CA ARG A 102 -9.80 -8.63 6.06
C ARG A 102 -9.67 -9.78 5.06
N PHE A 103 -8.47 -10.08 4.57
CA PHE A 103 -8.25 -11.39 3.97
C PHE A 103 -8.25 -12.43 5.08
N PRO A 104 -8.83 -13.62 4.85
CA PRO A 104 -8.96 -14.66 5.86
C PRO A 104 -7.63 -15.41 6.10
N LEU A 105 -6.51 -14.69 6.21
CA LEU A 105 -5.17 -15.27 6.33
C LEU A 105 -5.01 -16.05 7.63
N TYR A 106 -5.53 -15.54 8.74
CA TYR A 106 -5.54 -16.22 10.04
C TYR A 106 -6.59 -17.33 10.16
N GLU A 107 -7.50 -17.45 9.19
CA GLU A 107 -8.52 -18.51 9.15
C GLU A 107 -8.04 -19.75 8.38
N ALA A 108 -6.86 -19.69 7.76
CA ALA A 108 -6.32 -20.78 6.96
C ALA A 108 -5.91 -21.98 7.82
N ASP A 109 -6.78 -22.99 7.91
CA ASP A 109 -6.51 -24.26 8.59
C ASP A 109 -6.46 -25.41 7.58
N PHE A 110 -5.30 -26.07 7.50
CA PHE A 110 -5.05 -27.21 6.61
C PHE A 110 -5.15 -28.56 7.34
N GLY A 111 -5.65 -28.58 8.58
CA GLY A 111 -5.82 -29.78 9.41
C GLY A 111 -4.89 -29.86 10.62
N TRP A 112 -4.04 -28.85 10.82
CA TRP A 112 -3.08 -28.76 11.94
C TRP A 112 -3.22 -27.48 12.75
N GLY A 113 -4.33 -26.76 12.57
CA GLY A 113 -4.62 -25.52 13.28
C GLY A 113 -4.29 -24.26 12.47
N LYS A 114 -4.81 -23.14 12.97
CA LYS A 114 -4.69 -21.81 12.36
C LYS A 114 -3.29 -21.21 12.55
N PRO A 115 -2.86 -20.25 11.71
CA PRO A 115 -1.57 -19.59 11.86
C PRO A 115 -1.49 -18.80 13.16
N ILE A 116 -0.36 -18.91 13.85
CA ILE A 116 -0.06 -18.10 15.04
C ILE A 116 0.28 -16.66 14.63
N TRP A 117 0.94 -16.50 13.47
CA TRP A 117 1.34 -15.21 12.93
C TRP A 117 1.38 -15.27 11.40
N VAL A 118 0.97 -14.18 10.76
CA VAL A 118 1.01 -13.97 9.31
C VAL A 118 1.85 -12.71 9.05
N GLY A 119 2.82 -12.84 8.14
CA GLY A 119 3.69 -11.75 7.74
C GLY A 119 3.85 -11.64 6.23
N SER A 120 4.53 -10.58 5.80
CA SER A 120 4.96 -10.42 4.41
C SER A 120 6.45 -10.68 4.31
N ALA A 121 6.90 -11.41 3.28
CA ALA A 121 8.31 -11.41 2.93
C ALA A 121 8.77 -10.00 2.53
N GLY A 122 10.07 -9.74 2.64
CA GLY A 122 10.68 -8.53 2.09
C GLY A 122 10.45 -8.48 0.58
N LEU A 123 9.75 -7.45 0.11
CA LEU A 123 9.43 -7.28 -1.30
C LEU A 123 10.47 -6.39 -1.97
N VAL A 124 10.85 -6.70 -3.20
CA VAL A 124 11.83 -5.92 -3.99
C VAL A 124 11.31 -4.53 -4.43
N TYR A 125 10.05 -4.21 -4.10
CA TYR A 125 9.45 -2.92 -4.41
C TYR A 125 9.88 -1.86 -3.41
N LYS A 126 10.55 -0.82 -3.90
CA LYS A 126 10.90 0.36 -3.10
C LYS A 126 9.65 1.12 -2.70
N ASN A 127 9.66 1.69 -1.49
CA ASN A 127 8.59 2.55 -0.97
C ASN A 127 7.23 1.84 -0.96
N LEU A 128 7.19 0.63 -0.41
CA LEU A 128 5.98 -0.18 -0.32
C LEU A 128 5.63 -0.48 1.13
N VAL A 129 4.39 -0.18 1.50
CA VAL A 129 3.77 -0.57 2.76
C VAL A 129 2.71 -1.63 2.50
N THR A 130 2.84 -2.77 3.17
CA THR A 130 1.82 -3.83 3.21
C THR A 130 1.17 -3.83 4.57
N LEU A 131 -0.15 -3.64 4.60
CA LEU A 131 -0.95 -3.65 5.82
C LEU A 131 -1.57 -5.03 6.03
N ILE A 132 -1.40 -5.62 7.20
CA ILE A 132 -1.92 -6.94 7.59
C ILE A 132 -2.62 -6.80 8.95
N ASP A 133 -3.75 -7.48 9.16
CA ASP A 133 -4.39 -7.49 10.48
C ASP A 133 -3.52 -8.21 11.52
N THR A 134 -3.64 -7.85 12.80
CA THR A 134 -3.05 -8.63 13.89
C THR A 134 -3.79 -9.96 14.05
N ALA A 135 -3.11 -10.98 14.60
CA ALA A 135 -3.72 -12.28 14.90
C ALA A 135 -4.96 -12.17 15.81
N THR A 136 -5.01 -11.14 16.66
CA THR A 136 -6.13 -10.83 17.56
C THR A 136 -7.23 -10.01 16.92
N GLY A 137 -7.03 -9.49 15.70
CA GLY A 137 -8.01 -8.68 14.95
C GLY A 137 -8.28 -7.28 15.52
N ASP A 138 -7.50 -6.85 16.50
CA ASP A 138 -7.64 -5.57 17.22
C ASP A 138 -6.68 -4.47 16.70
N GLY A 139 -5.84 -4.78 15.72
CA GLY A 139 -4.84 -3.86 15.18
C GLY A 139 -4.36 -4.23 13.78
N ILE A 140 -3.41 -3.44 13.29
CA ILE A 140 -2.79 -3.62 11.98
C ILE A 140 -1.27 -3.62 12.15
N GLU A 141 -0.59 -4.56 11.52
CA GLU A 141 0.86 -4.57 11.32
C GLU A 141 1.19 -3.94 9.95
N ALA A 142 2.09 -2.95 9.96
CA ALA A 142 2.58 -2.30 8.76
C ALA A 142 3.98 -2.83 8.39
N TRP A 143 4.07 -3.52 7.26
CA TRP A 143 5.31 -4.05 6.72
C TRP A 143 5.87 -3.07 5.69
N ILE A 144 6.98 -2.41 6.03
CA ILE A 144 7.50 -1.26 5.30
C ILE A 144 8.80 -1.62 4.59
N ASN A 145 8.83 -1.50 3.26
CA ASN A 145 10.01 -1.69 2.43
C ASN A 145 10.55 -0.34 1.95
N LEU A 146 11.70 0.08 2.48
CA LEU A 146 12.40 1.32 2.13
C LEU A 146 13.84 1.02 1.72
N ARG A 147 14.49 2.00 1.08
CA ARG A 147 15.95 1.98 0.94
C ARG A 147 16.59 2.10 2.32
N LYS A 148 17.80 1.54 2.47
CA LYS A 148 18.52 1.54 3.75
C LYS A 148 18.66 2.94 4.33
N GLU A 149 18.98 3.93 3.51
CA GLU A 149 19.19 5.32 3.93
C GLU A 149 17.90 6.00 4.38
N ASP A 150 16.77 5.63 3.77
CA ASP A 150 15.45 6.13 4.13
C ASP A 150 14.91 5.43 5.38
N MET A 151 15.16 4.12 5.52
CA MET A 151 14.79 3.35 6.71
C MET A 151 15.50 3.86 7.95
N GLN A 152 16.79 4.18 7.87
CA GLN A 152 17.54 4.75 9.00
C GLN A 152 16.93 6.07 9.50
N LYS A 153 16.44 6.92 8.59
CA LYS A 153 15.76 8.16 8.96
C LYS A 153 14.38 7.90 9.53
N PHE A 154 13.65 6.95 8.93
CA PHE A 154 12.34 6.53 9.38
C PHE A 154 12.38 5.98 10.82
N GLU A 155 13.34 5.10 11.13
CA GLU A 155 13.55 4.55 12.48
C GLU A 155 14.02 5.60 13.49
N ALA A 156 14.72 6.65 13.07
CA ALA A 156 15.18 7.71 13.95
C ALA A 156 14.11 8.79 14.24
N ASP A 157 12.95 8.75 13.58
CA ASP A 157 11.91 9.75 13.71
C ASP A 157 11.19 9.63 15.06
N LEU A 158 11.30 10.67 15.90
CA LEU A 158 10.76 10.65 17.27
C LEU A 158 9.23 10.65 17.31
N GLU A 159 8.57 11.31 16.36
CA GLU A 159 7.10 11.35 16.29
C GLU A 159 6.59 9.95 15.94
N LEU A 160 7.21 9.28 14.96
CA LEU A 160 6.87 7.90 14.63
C LEU A 160 7.05 6.95 15.82
N GLN A 161 8.16 7.07 16.56
CA GLN A 161 8.47 6.21 17.69
C GLN A 161 7.40 6.25 18.79
N GLU A 162 6.65 7.34 18.94
CA GLU A 162 5.51 7.42 19.87
C GLU A 162 4.35 6.49 19.49
N PHE A 163 4.22 6.14 18.21
CA PHE A 163 3.15 5.28 17.68
C PHE A 163 3.58 3.83 17.48
N LEU A 164 4.87 3.51 17.57
CA LEU A 164 5.35 2.15 17.39
C LEU A 164 5.08 1.31 18.65
N SER A 165 4.47 0.14 18.45
CA SER A 165 4.44 -0.86 19.52
C SER A 165 5.86 -1.32 19.83
N LYS A 166 6.19 -1.49 21.11
CA LYS A 166 7.46 -2.10 21.51
C LYS A 166 7.66 -3.42 20.75
N PRO A 167 8.85 -3.69 20.20
CA PRO A 167 9.08 -4.90 19.41
C PRO A 167 8.67 -6.12 20.23
N LYS A 168 7.67 -6.85 19.75
CA LYS A 168 7.38 -8.18 20.28
C LYS A 168 8.59 -9.02 19.92
N ALA A 169 9.29 -9.53 20.93
CA ALA A 169 10.42 -10.43 20.75
C ALA A 169 9.90 -11.76 20.18
N PHE A 170 9.60 -11.79 18.88
CA PHE A 170 9.53 -13.03 18.14
C PHE A 170 10.95 -13.36 17.73
N GLY A 171 11.53 -14.35 18.39
CA GLY A 171 12.89 -14.84 18.14
C GLY A 171 13.00 -15.42 16.74
N PHE A 172 13.11 -14.56 15.74
CA PHE A 172 13.73 -14.93 14.48
C PHE A 172 15.22 -14.86 14.72
N HIS A 173 15.85 -16.04 14.89
CA HIS A 173 17.28 -16.14 14.68
C HIS A 173 17.56 -15.60 13.28
N ASN A 174 18.24 -14.45 13.22
CA ASN A 174 18.90 -14.01 12.02
C ASN A 174 19.95 -15.07 11.66
N SER A 175 19.56 -16.09 10.91
CA SER A 175 20.53 -16.79 10.08
C SER A 175 20.85 -15.83 8.94
N GLU A 176 22.02 -15.19 9.05
CA GLU A 176 22.70 -14.59 7.92
C GLU A 176 22.64 -15.56 6.74
N ILE A 177 21.86 -15.23 5.71
CA ILE A 177 22.07 -15.81 4.39
C ILE A 177 22.86 -14.76 3.63
N ALA A 178 24.18 -14.88 3.76
CA ALA A 178 25.10 -14.32 2.80
C ALA A 178 24.89 -15.02 1.46
N ALA A 179 24.61 -14.24 0.42
CA ALA A 179 24.94 -14.53 -0.96
C ALA A 179 25.20 -13.21 -1.68
#